data_AF-A0A2V7G7W5-F1
#
_entry.id   AF-A0A2V7G7W5-F1
#
_cell.length_a   1.000
_cell.length_b   1.000
_cell.length_c   1.000
_cell.angle_alpha   90.00
_cell.angle_beta   90.00
_cell.angle_gamma   90.00
#
_symmetry.space_group_name_H-M   'P 1'
#
loop_
_entity.id
_entity.type
_entity.pdbx_description
1 polymer ?
#
loop_
_entity_poly.entity_id
_entity_poly.type
_entity_poly.pdbx_seq_one_letter_code
_entity_poly.pdbx_strand_id
1 'polypeptide(L)'
;MALSEAAGRYPPPNNFNYSRDPMGGRCPLHAHIRAVNPRTEASRAHRLVRRGIPYGERAKPPDADQLPRQMPTRGVGLLFLCFQRNIGTQFEYAQKAANAARAGAMDPILGHGPLKKVPRWPRQWNGSPSDRDRFDFRVPVKANGRAGRKGVVRLKGGEYFFAPSLPFLRSL
;
A
#
# COMPACT_ATOMS: atom_id res chain seq x y z
N MET A 1 3.90 0.90 -23.36
CA MET A 1 4.79 0.04 -22.56
C MET A 1 3.91 -1.06 -21.98
N ALA A 2 3.74 -2.15 -22.72
CA ALA A 2 2.90 -3.28 -22.31
C ALA A 2 3.65 -4.13 -21.28
N LEU A 3 2.97 -4.53 -20.20
CA LEU A 3 3.49 -5.55 -19.28
C LEU A 3 3.61 -6.85 -20.08
N SER A 4 4.81 -7.43 -20.15
CA SER A 4 5.07 -8.65 -20.91
C SER A 4 4.18 -9.80 -20.42
N GLU A 5 3.67 -10.62 -21.33
CA GLU A 5 2.88 -11.85 -21.09
C GLU A 5 3.51 -12.81 -20.06
N ALA A 6 4.80 -12.69 -19.77
CA ALA A 6 5.51 -13.47 -18.75
C ALA A 6 5.18 -13.10 -17.29
N ALA A 7 4.54 -11.95 -17.02
CA ALA A 7 4.32 -11.47 -15.66
C ALA A 7 3.35 -12.33 -14.81
N GLY A 8 2.58 -13.21 -15.45
CA GLY A 8 1.60 -14.08 -14.78
C GLY A 8 2.09 -15.50 -14.43
N ARG A 9 3.25 -15.95 -14.93
CA ARG A 9 3.65 -17.37 -14.86
C ARG A 9 4.59 -17.74 -13.71
N TYR A 10 5.22 -16.76 -13.05
CA TYR A 10 6.10 -16.99 -11.90
C TYR A 10 5.83 -15.96 -10.81
N PRO A 11 5.90 -16.34 -9.52
CA PRO A 11 5.81 -15.35 -8.45
C PRO A 11 6.90 -14.30 -8.68
N PRO A 12 6.57 -13.00 -8.63
CA PRO A 12 7.56 -11.96 -8.86
C PRO A 12 8.74 -12.14 -7.90
N PRO A 13 9.99 -11.98 -8.36
CA PRO A 13 11.17 -12.22 -7.55
C PRO A 13 11.17 -11.31 -6.32
N ASN A 14 11.42 -11.88 -5.15
CA ASN A 14 11.43 -11.15 -3.88
C ASN A 14 12.84 -11.01 -3.26
N ASN A 15 13.87 -11.53 -3.93
CA ASN A 15 15.26 -11.51 -3.49
C ASN A 15 15.92 -10.15 -3.79
N PHE A 16 15.51 -9.11 -3.06
CA PHE A 16 16.08 -7.76 -3.18
C PHE A 16 16.10 -7.03 -1.84
N ASN A 17 16.90 -5.97 -1.77
CA ASN A 17 16.91 -5.01 -0.68
C ASN A 17 17.13 -3.59 -1.23
N TYR A 18 17.10 -2.57 -0.36
CA TYR A 18 17.22 -1.17 -0.76
C TYR A 18 18.60 -0.55 -0.49
N SER A 19 19.62 -1.36 -0.17
CA SER A 19 20.97 -0.87 0.16
C SER A 19 21.61 -0.07 -0.99
N ARG A 20 21.36 -0.48 -2.23
CA ARG A 20 21.81 0.19 -3.46
C ARG A 20 20.84 1.28 -3.96
N ASP A 21 19.87 1.66 -3.13
CA ASP A 21 18.88 2.69 -3.45
C ASP A 21 18.56 3.57 -2.22
N PRO A 22 19.57 4.14 -1.53
CA PRO A 22 19.35 4.90 -0.30
C PRO A 22 18.51 6.17 -0.54
N MET A 23 18.59 6.73 -1.75
CA MET A 23 17.84 7.91 -2.14
C MET A 23 16.45 7.60 -2.70
N GLY A 24 16.14 6.34 -3.04
CA GLY A 24 14.83 5.98 -3.63
C GLY A 24 14.66 6.48 -5.07
N GLY A 25 15.73 6.45 -5.85
CA GLY A 25 15.70 6.71 -7.30
C GLY A 25 15.22 5.50 -8.10
N ARG A 26 15.28 4.29 -7.52
CA ARG A 26 14.74 3.05 -8.11
C ARG A 26 13.36 2.73 -7.56
N CYS A 27 13.28 2.51 -6.24
CA CYS A 27 12.03 2.30 -5.51
C CYS A 27 11.80 3.50 -4.59
N PRO A 28 10.79 4.34 -4.84
CA PRO A 28 10.53 5.53 -4.04
C PRO A 28 10.45 5.22 -2.54
N LEU A 29 10.98 6.12 -1.71
CA LEU A 29 11.04 5.92 -0.24
C LEU A 29 9.65 5.75 0.40
N HIS A 30 8.65 6.40 -0.20
CA HIS A 30 7.24 6.35 0.19
C HIS A 30 6.42 5.34 -0.65
N ALA A 31 7.08 4.46 -1.41
CA ALA A 31 6.38 3.34 -2.05
C ALA A 31 5.81 2.40 -0.98
N HIS A 32 4.57 1.94 -1.17
CA HIS A 32 3.85 1.13 -0.17
C HIS A 32 4.70 -0.01 0.41
N ILE A 33 5.27 -0.86 -0.45
CA ILE A 33 6.06 -2.02 -0.03
C ILE A 33 7.35 -1.66 0.73
N ARG A 34 7.91 -0.46 0.49
CA ARG A 34 9.12 0.04 1.15
C ARG A 34 8.78 0.75 2.46
N ALA A 35 7.66 1.46 2.51
CA ALA A 35 7.17 2.13 3.69
C ALA A 35 6.80 1.12 4.80
N VAL A 36 6.10 0.04 4.44
CA VAL A 36 5.67 -0.99 5.41
C VAL A 36 6.76 -2.03 5.68
N ASN A 37 7.75 -2.18 4.80
CA ASN A 37 8.90 -3.06 4.99
C ASN A 37 10.16 -2.46 4.33
N PRO A 38 10.96 -1.66 5.07
CA PRO A 38 12.20 -1.08 4.56
C PRO A 38 13.36 -2.10 4.47
N ARG A 39 13.12 -3.39 4.77
CA ARG A 39 14.10 -4.48 4.65
C ARG A 39 15.42 -4.25 5.40
N THR A 40 15.35 -3.57 6.54
CA THR A 40 16.45 -3.46 7.51
C THR A 40 16.39 -4.58 8.53
N GLU A 41 17.47 -4.79 9.29
CA GLU A 41 17.51 -5.71 10.43
C GLU A 41 16.33 -5.48 11.40
N ALA A 42 16.18 -4.24 11.87
CA ALA A 42 15.11 -3.84 12.78
C ALA A 42 13.70 -4.09 12.21
N SER A 43 13.52 -3.96 10.89
CA SER A 43 12.20 -4.13 10.28
C SER A 43 11.67 -5.57 10.34
N ARG A 44 12.53 -6.57 10.60
CA ARG A 44 12.11 -7.98 10.63
C ARG A 44 11.13 -8.31 11.76
N ALA A 45 11.23 -7.60 12.89
CA ALA A 45 10.34 -7.74 14.04
C ALA A 45 8.91 -7.23 13.76
N HIS A 46 8.74 -6.38 12.75
CA HIS A 46 7.46 -5.71 12.44
C HIS A 46 6.69 -6.40 11.30
N ARG A 47 7.14 -7.56 10.82
CA ARG A 47 6.54 -8.25 9.67
C ARG A 47 5.16 -8.81 10.00
N LEU A 48 4.30 -8.88 8.98
CA LEU A 48 2.94 -9.38 9.06
C LEU A 48 2.76 -10.60 8.16
N VAL A 49 1.93 -11.55 8.61
CA VAL A 49 1.39 -12.59 7.73
C VAL A 49 0.07 -12.09 7.17
N ARG A 50 0.04 -11.68 5.90
CA ARG A 50 -1.17 -11.15 5.24
C ARG A 50 -2.01 -12.29 4.64
N ARG A 51 -3.32 -12.21 4.82
CA ARG A 51 -4.35 -13.14 4.33
C ARG A 51 -5.56 -12.41 3.74
N GLY A 52 -5.35 -11.19 3.25
CA GLY A 52 -6.43 -10.37 2.71
C GLY A 52 -6.98 -10.93 1.40
N ILE A 53 -8.27 -10.72 1.17
CA ILE A 53 -9.01 -11.20 -0.01
C ILE A 53 -9.77 -10.01 -0.63
N PRO A 54 -9.71 -9.79 -1.94
CA PRO A 54 -10.53 -8.78 -2.60
C PRO A 54 -12.03 -9.01 -2.35
N TYR A 55 -12.82 -7.93 -2.27
CA TYR A 55 -14.28 -8.04 -2.24
C TYR A 55 -14.92 -7.19 -3.34
N GLY A 56 -16.17 -7.54 -3.64
CA GLY A 56 -17.00 -6.85 -4.61
C GLY A 56 -16.82 -7.37 -6.03
N GLU A 57 -17.84 -7.14 -6.86
CA GLU A 57 -17.85 -7.59 -8.24
C GLU A 57 -17.29 -6.52 -9.18
N ARG A 58 -16.65 -6.98 -10.25
CA ARG A 58 -16.16 -6.13 -11.34
C ARG A 58 -16.75 -6.62 -12.65
N ALA A 59 -17.17 -5.68 -13.50
CA ALA A 59 -17.69 -6.00 -14.83
C ALA A 59 -16.63 -6.59 -15.77
N LYS A 60 -15.34 -6.38 -15.47
CA LYS A 60 -14.21 -6.91 -16.24
C LYS A 60 -13.09 -7.39 -15.30
N PRO A 61 -12.22 -8.31 -15.75
CA PRO A 61 -11.02 -8.71 -15.04
C PRO A 61 -10.12 -7.52 -14.68
N PRO A 62 -9.39 -7.54 -13.54
CA PRO A 62 -8.57 -6.41 -13.10
C PRO A 62 -7.42 -6.00 -14.02
N ASP A 63 -6.95 -6.92 -14.85
CA ASP A 63 -5.86 -6.78 -15.81
C ASP A 63 -6.34 -6.45 -17.24
N ALA A 64 -7.66 -6.38 -17.45
CA ALA A 64 -8.22 -5.94 -18.73
C ALA A 64 -7.87 -4.46 -18.99
N ASP A 65 -7.66 -4.12 -20.27
CA ASP A 65 -7.52 -2.72 -20.67
C ASP A 65 -8.85 -1.99 -20.45
N GLN A 66 -8.84 -1.06 -19.50
CA GLN A 66 -10.01 -0.32 -19.06
C GLN A 66 -9.65 1.14 -18.90
N LEU A 67 -10.50 2.01 -19.48
CA LEU A 67 -10.38 3.44 -19.24
C LEU A 67 -10.73 3.75 -17.78
N PRO A 68 -10.11 4.77 -17.15
CA PRO A 68 -10.40 5.12 -15.75
C PRO A 68 -11.90 5.34 -15.46
N ARG A 69 -12.67 5.85 -16.43
CA ARG A 69 -14.13 6.04 -16.33
C ARG A 69 -14.94 4.74 -16.27
N GLN A 70 -14.36 3.63 -16.70
CA GLN A 70 -14.96 2.29 -16.67
C GLN A 70 -14.61 1.53 -15.39
N MET A 71 -13.68 2.03 -14.58
CA MET A 71 -13.28 1.42 -13.32
C MET A 71 -14.36 1.64 -12.25
N PRO A 72 -14.60 0.66 -11.35
CA PRO A 72 -15.53 0.84 -10.25
C PRO A 72 -15.04 1.96 -9.30
N THR A 73 -15.94 2.87 -8.94
CA THR A 73 -15.65 3.99 -8.01
C THR A 73 -16.06 3.70 -6.57
N ARG A 74 -16.81 2.63 -6.35
CA ARG A 74 -17.31 2.14 -5.05
C ARG A 74 -17.68 0.65 -5.16
N GLY A 75 -18.00 0.02 -4.02
CA GLY A 75 -18.52 -1.36 -3.98
C GLY A 75 -17.46 -2.46 -4.14
N VAL A 76 -16.19 -2.10 -4.32
CA VAL A 76 -15.06 -3.03 -4.40
C VAL A 76 -13.97 -2.63 -3.42
N GLY A 77 -13.11 -3.58 -3.04
CA GLY A 77 -11.97 -3.28 -2.17
C GLY A 77 -11.21 -4.52 -1.74
N LEU A 78 -10.61 -4.45 -0.55
CA LEU A 78 -9.83 -5.52 0.07
C LEU A 78 -10.36 -5.76 1.48
N LEU A 79 -10.78 -6.98 1.78
CA LEU A 79 -10.92 -7.46 3.15
C LEU A 79 -9.52 -7.71 3.67
N PHE A 80 -8.95 -6.71 4.33
CA PHE A 80 -7.60 -6.81 4.86
C PHE A 80 -7.61 -7.69 6.11
N LEU A 81 -6.84 -8.79 6.06
CA LEU A 81 -6.63 -9.70 7.17
C LEU A 81 -5.13 -9.93 7.36
N CYS A 82 -4.66 -9.88 8.60
CA CYS A 82 -3.30 -10.23 8.94
C CYS A 82 -3.17 -10.91 10.31
N PHE A 83 -2.18 -11.79 10.42
CA PHE A 83 -1.79 -12.45 11.65
C PHE A 83 -0.44 -11.92 12.14
N GLN A 84 -0.35 -11.77 13.45
CA GLN A 84 0.80 -11.25 14.17
C GLN A 84 0.78 -11.78 15.61
N ARG A 85 1.93 -11.73 16.28
CA ARG A 85 2.03 -12.02 17.72
C ARG A 85 1.66 -10.81 18.57
N ASN A 86 1.99 -9.61 18.11
CA ASN A 86 1.76 -8.37 18.84
C ASN A 86 1.28 -7.27 17.88
N ILE A 87 0.04 -6.82 18.09
CA ILE A 87 -0.65 -5.86 17.22
C ILE A 87 0.06 -4.50 17.20
N GLY A 88 0.49 -4.01 18.37
CA GLY A 88 1.15 -2.70 18.52
C GLY A 88 2.50 -2.62 17.79
N THR A 89 3.30 -3.67 17.88
CA THR A 89 4.63 -3.74 17.25
C THR A 89 4.60 -4.20 15.79
N GLN A 90 3.47 -4.69 15.29
CA GLN A 90 3.39 -5.22 13.93
C GLN A 90 2.37 -4.42 13.09
N PHE A 91 1.07 -4.70 13.20
CA PHE A 91 0.07 -4.06 12.33
C PHE A 91 0.03 -2.54 12.55
N GLU A 92 -0.07 -2.10 13.80
CA GLU A 92 -0.11 -0.68 14.12
C GLU A 92 1.21 0.02 13.80
N TYR A 93 2.34 -0.66 14.03
CA TYR A 93 3.65 -0.13 13.65
C TYR A 93 3.72 0.09 12.14
N ALA A 94 3.32 -0.89 11.32
CA ALA A 94 3.34 -0.78 9.87
C ALA A 94 2.41 0.34 9.37
N GLN A 95 1.21 0.46 9.95
CA GLN A 95 0.27 1.54 9.62
C GLN A 95 0.82 2.91 10.02
N LYS A 96 1.37 3.06 11.23
CA LYS A 96 2.02 4.29 11.71
C LYS A 96 3.24 4.64 10.85
N ALA A 97 4.05 3.66 10.49
CA ALA A 97 5.23 3.82 9.65
C ALA A 97 4.91 4.40 8.27
N ALA A 98 3.82 3.92 7.66
CA ALA A 98 3.42 4.36 6.33
C ALA A 98 2.56 5.65 6.34
N ASN A 99 1.88 5.92 7.46
CA ASN A 99 1.26 7.22 7.75
C ASN A 99 2.29 8.30 8.09
N ALA A 100 3.43 7.92 8.65
CA ALA A 100 4.54 8.82 8.89
C ALA A 100 5.13 9.20 7.52
N ALA A 101 5.30 10.50 7.28
CA ALA A 101 5.92 11.02 6.07
C ALA A 101 7.44 10.74 6.04
N ARG A 102 7.84 9.47 6.19
CA ARG A 102 9.24 9.05 6.21
C ARG A 102 9.90 9.46 4.90
N ALA A 103 11.05 10.12 5.02
CA ALA A 103 11.75 10.75 3.91
C ALA A 103 10.91 11.75 3.08
N GLY A 104 10.01 12.48 3.74
CA GLY A 104 9.35 13.67 3.20
C GLY A 104 7.99 13.45 2.55
N ALA A 105 7.49 12.21 2.45
CA ALA A 105 6.15 11.93 1.94
C ALA A 105 5.50 10.70 2.58
N MET A 106 4.17 10.70 2.65
CA MET A 106 3.38 9.55 3.10
C MET A 106 3.18 8.57 1.94
N ASP A 107 2.89 7.30 2.27
CA ASP A 107 2.42 6.33 1.29
C ASP A 107 1.10 6.81 0.66
N PRO A 108 1.02 7.00 -0.66
CA PRO A 108 -0.14 7.62 -1.31
C PRO A 108 -1.35 6.69 -1.51
N ILE A 109 -1.18 5.37 -1.30
CA ILE A 109 -2.24 4.37 -1.55
C ILE A 109 -2.99 4.04 -0.25
N LEU A 110 -2.33 4.11 0.90
CA LEU A 110 -2.98 3.84 2.17
C LEU A 110 -4.13 4.80 2.44
N GLY A 111 -5.13 4.30 3.17
CA GLY A 111 -6.31 5.06 3.58
C GLY A 111 -6.00 6.08 4.69
N HIS A 112 -5.09 7.01 4.44
CA HIS A 112 -4.79 8.12 5.36
C HIS A 112 -5.68 9.35 5.07
N GLY A 113 -5.64 10.34 5.97
CA GLY A 113 -6.30 11.63 5.81
C GLY A 113 -5.71 12.50 4.69
N PRO A 114 -5.91 13.82 4.68
CA PRO A 114 -5.24 14.67 3.70
C PRO A 114 -3.70 14.55 3.80
N LEU A 115 -3.02 14.46 2.66
CA LEU A 115 -1.55 14.51 2.61
C LEU A 115 -1.05 15.83 3.19
N LYS A 116 -0.07 15.77 4.08
CA LYS A 116 0.65 16.96 4.55
C LYS A 116 1.56 17.55 3.46
N LYS A 117 2.13 16.69 2.60
CA LYS A 117 2.97 17.05 1.44
C LYS A 117 2.69 16.09 0.29
N VAL A 118 2.65 16.61 -0.93
CA VAL A 118 2.52 15.79 -2.15
C VAL A 118 3.87 15.09 -2.39
N PRO A 119 3.90 13.74 -2.52
CA PRO A 119 5.13 13.02 -2.79
C PRO A 119 5.79 13.43 -4.11
N ARG A 120 7.12 13.33 -4.15
CA ARG A 120 7.94 13.58 -5.34
C ARG A 120 8.55 12.27 -5.84
N TRP A 121 8.34 12.00 -7.12
CA TRP A 121 8.67 10.74 -7.77
C TRP A 121 9.83 10.92 -8.74
N PRO A 122 10.77 9.96 -8.84
CA PRO A 122 11.82 10.01 -9.87
C PRO A 122 11.20 10.12 -11.26
N ARG A 123 11.67 11.07 -12.09
CA ARG A 123 11.26 11.16 -13.50
C ARG A 123 11.90 10.07 -14.36
N GLN A 124 13.09 9.62 -13.95
CA GLN A 124 13.85 8.57 -14.61
C GLN A 124 14.28 7.51 -13.60
N TRP A 125 14.42 6.27 -14.08
CA TRP A 125 14.91 5.16 -13.26
C TRP A 125 16.34 5.46 -12.78
N ASN A 126 16.56 5.39 -11.46
CA ASN A 126 17.85 5.66 -10.82
C ASN A 126 18.40 7.08 -11.12
N GLY A 127 17.52 8.04 -11.44
CA GLY A 127 17.87 9.43 -11.68
C GLY A 127 18.28 10.19 -10.41
N SER A 128 18.76 11.42 -10.61
CA SER A 128 19.21 12.30 -9.53
C SER A 128 18.10 12.57 -8.49
N PRO A 129 18.41 12.71 -7.19
CA PRO A 129 17.45 13.18 -6.19
C PRO A 129 16.83 14.55 -6.51
N SER A 130 17.53 15.40 -7.28
CA SER A 130 17.01 16.68 -7.77
C SER A 130 16.02 16.52 -8.93
N ASP A 131 16.04 15.38 -9.61
CA ASP A 131 15.23 15.10 -10.80
C ASP A 131 13.93 14.37 -10.45
N ARG A 132 13.02 15.07 -9.77
CA ARG A 132 11.75 14.51 -9.30
C ARG A 132 10.58 15.42 -9.55
N ASP A 133 9.44 14.84 -9.85
CA ASP A 133 8.19 15.57 -10.08
C ASP A 133 7.10 15.19 -9.07
N ARG A 134 6.17 16.11 -8.83
CA ARG A 134 5.02 15.88 -7.95
C ARG A 134 3.96 15.09 -8.68
N PHE A 135 3.52 14.00 -8.07
CA PHE A 135 2.36 13.25 -8.53
C PHE A 135 1.50 12.85 -7.34
N ASP A 136 0.21 13.13 -7.43
CA ASP A 136 -0.76 12.86 -6.37
C ASP A 136 -1.77 11.80 -6.85
N PHE A 137 -1.63 10.58 -6.34
CA PHE A 137 -2.53 9.46 -6.63
C PHE A 137 -3.97 9.65 -6.12
N ARG A 138 -4.23 10.66 -5.30
CA ARG A 138 -5.58 10.93 -4.77
C ARG A 138 -6.51 11.43 -5.86
N VAL A 139 -7.79 11.09 -5.74
CA VAL A 139 -8.82 11.47 -6.71
C VAL A 139 -9.33 12.88 -6.40
N PRO A 140 -9.42 13.79 -7.41
CA PRO A 140 -10.09 15.07 -7.25
C PRO A 140 -11.55 14.88 -6.84
N VAL A 141 -12.02 15.65 -5.87
CA VAL A 141 -13.42 15.65 -5.44
C VAL A 141 -13.89 17.09 -5.25
N LYS A 142 -15.17 17.34 -5.54
CA LYS A 142 -15.85 18.56 -5.11
C LYS A 142 -16.77 18.20 -3.94
N ALA A 143 -16.63 18.88 -2.82
CA ALA A 143 -17.53 18.75 -1.68
C ALA A 143 -17.88 20.15 -1.18
N ASN A 144 -19.16 20.45 -1.03
CA ASN A 144 -19.68 21.76 -0.59
C ASN A 144 -19.08 22.94 -1.38
N GLY A 145 -19.01 22.80 -2.71
CA GLY A 145 -18.45 23.83 -3.60
C GLY A 145 -16.92 24.00 -3.56
N ARG A 146 -16.21 23.27 -2.69
CA ARG A 146 -14.74 23.34 -2.58
C ARG A 146 -14.06 22.17 -3.28
N ALA A 147 -13.03 22.47 -4.07
CA ALA A 147 -12.16 21.46 -4.67
C ALA A 147 -11.24 20.85 -3.59
N GLY A 148 -11.16 19.53 -3.56
CA GLY A 148 -10.30 18.78 -2.66
C GLY A 148 -9.79 17.49 -3.32
N ARG A 149 -9.02 16.69 -2.58
CA ARG A 149 -8.52 15.39 -3.04
C ARG A 149 -8.74 14.33 -1.97
N LYS A 150 -9.21 13.15 -2.36
CA LYS A 150 -9.45 12.01 -1.45
C LYS A 150 -8.59 10.81 -1.84
N GLY A 151 -8.13 10.07 -0.83
CA GLY A 151 -7.44 8.79 -1.01
C GLY A 151 -8.27 7.79 -1.80
N VAL A 152 -7.56 6.86 -2.46
CA VAL A 152 -8.16 5.78 -3.25
C VAL A 152 -8.65 4.62 -2.36
N VAL A 153 -8.02 4.42 -1.20
CA VAL A 153 -8.47 3.48 -0.17
C VAL A 153 -9.20 4.22 0.93
N ARG A 154 -10.31 3.66 1.43
CA ARG A 154 -11.09 4.20 2.54
C ARG A 154 -11.36 3.10 3.55
N LEU A 155 -10.98 3.33 4.81
CA LEU A 155 -11.33 2.45 5.90
C LEU A 155 -12.85 2.47 6.09
N LYS A 156 -13.47 1.29 6.13
CA LYS A 156 -14.92 1.11 6.35
C LYS A 156 -15.26 0.55 7.73
N GLY A 157 -14.24 0.21 8.51
CA GLY A 157 -14.36 -0.49 9.78
C GLY A 157 -13.32 -1.61 9.86
N GLY A 158 -13.22 -2.23 11.02
CA GLY A 158 -12.31 -3.33 11.31
C GLY A 158 -12.27 -3.58 12.81
N GLU A 159 -11.72 -4.73 13.20
CA GLU A 159 -11.60 -5.13 14.60
C GLU A 159 -10.36 -6.03 14.77
N TYR A 160 -9.86 -6.09 16.01
CA TYR A 160 -8.82 -7.00 16.45
C TYR A 160 -9.41 -8.26 17.06
N PHE A 161 -8.93 -9.40 16.59
CA PHE A 161 -9.36 -10.71 17.05
C PHE A 161 -8.17 -11.53 17.55
N PHE A 162 -8.48 -12.50 18.40
CA PHE A 162 -7.58 -13.59 18.72
C PHE A 162 -8.11 -14.86 18.06
N ALA A 163 -7.25 -15.55 17.30
CA ALA A 163 -7.56 -16.86 16.73
C ALA A 163 -7.00 -17.92 17.69
N PRO A 164 -7.82 -18.52 18.58
CA PRO A 164 -7.34 -19.49 19.54
C PRO A 164 -6.93 -20.80 18.86
N SER A 165 -6.25 -21.66 19.63
CA SER A 165 -5.90 -23.00 19.18
C SER A 165 -7.15 -23.88 19.05
N LEU A 166 -7.09 -24.88 18.17
CA LEU A 166 -8.17 -25.87 18.04
C LEU A 166 -8.47 -26.61 19.37
N PRO A 167 -7.47 -26.99 20.20
CA PRO A 167 -7.74 -27.57 21.52
C PRO A 167 -8.57 -26.66 22.44
N PHE A 168 -8.29 -25.34 22.48
CA PHE A 168 -9.08 -24.40 23.29
C PHE A 168 -10.55 -24.38 22.86
N LEU A 169 -10.81 -24.34 21.55
CA LEU A 169 -12.19 -24.34 21.05
C LEU A 169 -12.93 -25.65 21.34
N ARG A 170 -12.21 -26.78 21.41
CA ARG A 170 -12.79 -28.09 21.72
C ARG A 170 -13.06 -28.31 23.21
N SER A 171 -12.45 -27.50 24.08
CA SER A 171 -12.62 -27.61 25.54
C SER A 171 -13.71 -26.70 26.11
N LEU A 172 -14.32 -25.86 25.27
CA LEU A 172 -15.49 -25.05 25.62
C LEU A 172 -16.76 -25.89 25.50
#